data_AF-A0A2N1P1H9-F1
#
_entry.id   AF-A0A2N1P1H9-F1
#
_cell.length_a   1.000
_cell.length_b   1.000
_cell.length_c   1.000
_cell.angle_alpha   90.00
_cell.angle_beta   90.00
_cell.angle_gamma   90.00
#
_symmetry.space_group_name_H-M   'P 1'
#
loop_
_entity.id
_entity.type
_entity.pdbx_description
1 polymer ?
#
loop_
_entity_poly.entity_id
_entity_poly.type
_entity_poly.pdbx_seq_one_letter_code
_entity_poly.pdbx_strand_id
1 'polypeptide(L)'
;MTTLALWPVTSIDTAALSILDKHTSSKSRTPQIMADAAHLILTKNSTGFSGNFVIDEIILREHGQTEFDQYLVTPGNRDLVLDLFVDDEVFNKLKPLWKEDRRKKNPKL
;
A
#
# COMPACT_ATOMS: atom_id res chain seq x y z
N MET A 1 9.11 10.36 22.23
CA MET A 1 9.59 9.51 21.12
C MET A 1 8.40 8.71 20.64
N THR A 2 8.12 8.71 19.34
CA THR A 2 6.96 8.05 18.75
C THR A 2 7.44 6.74 18.14
N THR A 3 6.98 5.61 18.66
CA THR A 3 7.40 4.28 18.20
C THR A 3 6.24 3.63 17.47
N LEU A 4 6.44 3.18 16.23
CA LEU A 4 5.43 2.52 15.40
C LEU A 4 6.09 1.58 14.39
N ALA A 5 5.29 0.69 13.81
CA ALA A 5 5.68 -0.13 12.67
C ALA A 5 4.85 0.28 11.44
N LEU A 6 5.48 0.30 10.27
CA LEU A 6 4.84 0.50 8.97
C LEU A 6 5.07 -0.74 8.11
N TRP A 7 4.01 -1.28 7.53
CA TRP A 7 4.04 -2.49 6.70
C TRP A 7 3.27 -2.28 5.39
N PRO A 8 3.74 -2.83 4.26
CA PRO A 8 3.01 -2.70 3.01
C PRO A 8 1.86 -3.72 2.93
N VAL A 9 0.73 -3.33 2.34
CA VAL A 9 -0.35 -4.29 2.04
C VAL A 9 0.03 -5.27 0.91
N THR A 10 0.86 -4.83 -0.02
CA THR A 10 1.26 -5.60 -1.21
C THR A 10 2.76 -5.68 -1.32
N SER A 11 3.26 -6.71 -1.99
CA SER A 11 4.68 -6.82 -2.35
C SER A 11 5.23 -5.52 -2.94
N ILE A 12 6.46 -5.16 -2.54
CA ILE A 12 7.17 -3.97 -2.99
C ILE A 12 8.34 -4.37 -3.89
N ASP A 13 8.38 -3.80 -5.09
CA ASP A 13 9.44 -4.07 -6.07
C ASP A 13 10.76 -3.45 -5.61
N THR A 14 11.56 -4.29 -4.96
CA THR A 14 12.91 -3.96 -4.49
C THR A 14 13.91 -4.92 -5.10
N ALA A 15 15.18 -4.52 -5.17
CA ALA A 15 16.25 -5.38 -5.65
C ALA A 15 16.38 -6.69 -4.84
N ALA A 16 16.02 -6.67 -3.55
CA ALA A 16 16.02 -7.87 -2.73
C ALA A 16 14.88 -8.83 -3.13
N LEU A 17 13.67 -8.29 -3.35
CA LEU A 17 12.52 -9.11 -3.74
C LEU A 17 12.70 -9.72 -5.14
N SER A 18 13.34 -8.99 -6.07
CA SER A 18 13.61 -9.50 -7.41
C SER A 18 14.63 -10.65 -7.43
N ILE A 19 15.45 -10.79 -6.39
CA ILE A 19 16.32 -11.97 -6.22
C ILE A 19 15.51 -13.18 -5.70
N LEU A 20 14.54 -12.95 -4.83
CA LEU A 20 13.72 -14.00 -4.22
C LEU A 20 12.64 -14.55 -5.17
N ASP A 21 11.96 -13.67 -5.90
CA ASP A 21 10.95 -14.05 -6.88
C ASP A 21 10.91 -13.04 -8.03
N LYS A 22 11.40 -13.47 -9.20
CA LYS A 22 11.47 -12.62 -10.41
C LYS A 22 10.10 -12.34 -11.03
N HIS A 23 9.06 -13.08 -10.67
CA HIS A 23 7.73 -12.95 -11.27
C HIS A 23 6.80 -12.00 -10.50
N THR A 24 7.17 -11.62 -9.27
CA THR A 24 6.34 -10.73 -8.42
C THR A 24 6.40 -9.27 -8.84
N SER A 25 7.53 -8.81 -9.39
CA SER A 25 7.77 -7.40 -9.74
C SER A 25 6.61 -6.76 -10.53
N SER A 26 6.10 -7.46 -11.56
CA SER A 26 4.98 -6.95 -12.38
C SER A 26 3.64 -6.80 -11.62
N LYS A 27 3.49 -7.53 -10.51
CA LYS A 27 2.33 -7.58 -9.60
C LYS A 27 2.61 -6.85 -8.27
N SER A 28 3.70 -6.10 -8.18
CA SER A 28 4.11 -5.35 -7.01
C SER A 28 3.81 -3.87 -7.15
N ARG A 29 3.97 -3.15 -6.03
CA ARG A 29 4.01 -1.70 -6.02
C ARG A 29 5.42 -1.16 -5.93
N THR A 30 5.61 0.08 -6.38
CA THR A 30 6.88 0.79 -6.27
C THR A 30 7.15 1.15 -4.80
N PRO A 31 8.43 1.25 -4.38
CA PRO A 31 8.80 1.68 -3.03
C PRO A 31 8.24 3.05 -2.60
N GLN A 32 7.83 3.89 -3.56
CA GLN A 32 7.30 5.23 -3.29
C GLN A 32 6.08 5.23 -2.35
N ILE A 33 5.22 4.19 -2.39
CA ILE A 33 4.04 4.12 -1.49
C ILE A 33 4.45 4.06 -0.02
N MET A 34 5.51 3.32 0.28
CA MET A 34 6.07 3.23 1.63
C MET A 34 6.75 4.54 2.04
N ALA A 35 7.44 5.20 1.08
CA ALA A 35 8.07 6.49 1.32
C ALA A 35 7.03 7.58 1.65
N ASP A 36 5.93 7.64 0.91
CA ASP A 36 4.87 8.64 1.12
C ASP A 36 4.11 8.37 2.43
N ALA A 37 3.84 7.10 2.75
CA ALA A 37 3.25 6.72 4.03
C ALA A 37 4.18 7.08 5.22
N ALA A 38 5.48 6.80 5.11
CA ALA A 38 6.45 7.16 6.13
C ALA A 38 6.57 8.68 6.29
N HIS A 39 6.65 9.43 5.18
CA HIS A 39 6.69 10.88 5.19
C HIS A 39 5.46 11.47 5.91
N LEU A 40 4.27 10.97 5.58
CA LEU A 40 3.03 11.40 6.23
C LEU A 40 3.04 11.17 7.74
N ILE A 41 3.49 10.00 8.17
CA ILE A 41 3.56 9.64 9.60
C ILE A 41 4.58 10.52 10.34
N LEU A 42 5.76 10.72 9.75
CA LEU A 42 6.88 11.41 10.38
C LEU A 42 6.72 12.94 10.40
N THR A 43 5.90 13.51 9.51
CA THR A 43 5.67 14.96 9.41
C THR A 43 4.46 15.45 10.20
N LYS A 44 3.63 14.55 10.74
CA LYS A 44 2.53 14.91 11.64
C LYS A 44 3.02 15.17 13.07
N ASN A 45 2.32 16.06 13.79
CA ASN A 45 2.56 16.28 15.22
C ASN A 45 2.49 14.96 15.96
N SER A 46 3.63 14.54 16.50
CA SER A 46 3.90 13.16 16.88
C SER A 46 3.41 12.80 18.30
N THR A 47 2.82 13.76 19.00
CA THR A 47 2.28 13.60 20.35
C THR A 47 1.00 12.76 20.31
N GLY A 48 1.13 11.48 20.66
CA GLY A 48 0.00 10.55 20.84
C GLY A 48 -0.11 9.43 19.81
N PHE A 49 0.76 9.36 18.79
CA PHE A 49 0.68 8.34 17.74
C PHE A 49 1.73 7.22 17.91
N SER A 50 1.79 6.60 19.09
CA SER A 50 2.77 5.54 19.41
C SER A 50 2.08 4.20 19.64
N GLY A 51 2.76 3.09 19.34
CA GLY A 51 2.28 1.72 19.54
C GLY A 51 1.43 1.16 18.39
N ASN A 52 1.38 1.85 17.25
CA ASN A 52 0.54 1.45 16.11
C ASN A 52 1.30 0.56 15.12
N PHE A 53 0.59 -0.42 14.57
CA PHE A 53 0.96 -1.14 13.35
C PHE A 53 0.17 -0.52 12.19
N VAL A 54 0.88 0.13 11.29
CA VAL A 54 0.28 0.92 10.21
C VAL A 54 0.46 0.19 8.90
N ILE A 55 -0.60 0.14 8.09
CA ILE A 55 -0.57 -0.34 6.71
C ILE A 55 -0.51 0.85 5.76
N ASP A 56 0.46 0.85 4.86
CA ASP A 56 0.77 1.92 3.90
C ASP A 56 -0.46 2.50 3.19
N GLU A 57 -1.25 1.68 2.52
CA GLU A 57 -2.41 2.13 1.76
C GLU A 57 -3.52 2.63 2.66
N ILE A 58 -3.74 1.96 3.81
CA ILE A 58 -4.79 2.34 4.76
C ILE A 58 -4.53 3.75 5.28
N ILE A 59 -3.30 4.03 5.75
CA ILE A 59 -2.97 5.35 6.30
C ILE A 59 -3.04 6.43 5.22
N LEU A 60 -2.58 6.15 3.99
CA LEU A 60 -2.68 7.10 2.90
C LEU A 60 -4.15 7.42 2.56
N ARG A 61 -5.02 6.42 2.50
CA ARG A 61 -6.46 6.60 2.27
C ARG A 61 -7.14 7.39 3.37
N GLU A 62 -6.84 7.09 4.63
CA GLU A 62 -7.35 7.83 5.80
C GLU A 62 -6.97 9.33 5.76
N HIS A 63 -5.94 9.67 4.99
CA HIS A 63 -5.46 11.03 4.78
C HIS A 63 -5.84 11.63 3.42
N GLY A 64 -6.81 11.01 2.74
CA GLY A 64 -7.40 11.54 1.51
C GLY A 64 -6.69 11.16 0.22
N GLN A 65 -5.65 10.32 0.27
CA GLN A 65 -5.07 9.76 -0.94
C GLN A 65 -6.08 8.82 -1.61
N THR A 66 -6.40 9.08 -2.87
CA THR A 66 -7.32 8.24 -3.66
C THR A 66 -6.66 7.63 -4.91
N GLU A 67 -5.57 8.22 -5.39
CA GLU A 67 -4.88 7.76 -6.60
C GLU A 67 -3.70 6.85 -6.27
N PHE A 68 -3.91 5.53 -6.34
CA PHE A 68 -2.90 4.53 -6.04
C PHE A 68 -2.20 3.94 -7.28
N ASP A 69 -2.67 4.28 -8.48
CA ASP A 69 -2.11 3.75 -9.72
C ASP A 69 -0.68 4.21 -9.98
N GLN A 70 -0.32 5.38 -9.45
CA GLN A 70 1.06 5.90 -9.50
C GLN A 70 2.07 4.99 -8.82
N TYR A 71 1.61 4.13 -7.90
CA TYR A 71 2.45 3.18 -7.20
C TYR A 71 2.52 1.81 -7.89
N LEU A 72 1.84 1.61 -9.02
CA LEU A 72 1.89 0.33 -9.74
C LEU A 72 3.19 0.25 -10.55
N VAL A 73 3.94 -0.85 -10.39
CA VAL A 73 5.12 -1.11 -11.24
C VAL A 73 4.70 -1.29 -12.70
N THR A 74 3.62 -2.05 -12.92
CA THR A 74 3.00 -2.20 -14.24
C THR A 74 1.73 -1.35 -14.30
N PRO A 75 1.71 -0.25 -15.08
CA PRO A 75 0.53 0.61 -15.19
C PRO A 75 -0.73 -0.16 -15.54
N GLY A 76 -1.80 0.03 -14.76
CA GLY A 76 -3.09 -0.62 -14.98
C GLY A 76 -3.19 -2.07 -14.48
N ASN A 77 -2.10 -2.71 -14.05
CA ASN A 77 -2.18 -4.03 -13.44
C ASN A 77 -2.84 -3.95 -12.06
N ARG A 78 -3.90 -4.74 -11.85
CA ARG A 78 -4.66 -4.79 -10.59
C ARG A 78 -4.58 -6.15 -9.89
N ASP A 79 -3.87 -7.10 -10.48
CA ASP A 79 -3.59 -8.41 -9.90
C ASP A 79 -2.35 -8.28 -9.01
N LEU A 80 -2.51 -7.63 -7.86
CA LEU A 80 -1.42 -7.37 -6.91
C LEU A 80 -1.25 -8.55 -5.95
N VAL A 81 0.00 -8.88 -5.66
CA VAL A 81 0.35 -9.89 -4.64
C VAL A 81 0.34 -9.24 -3.26
N LEU A 82 -0.46 -9.78 -2.34
CA LEU A 82 -0.45 -9.37 -0.93
C LEU A 82 0.91 -9.67 -0.30
N ASP A 83 1.37 -8.79 0.58
CA ASP A 83 2.61 -9.04 1.30
C ASP A 83 2.43 -10.12 2.38
N LEU A 84 3.56 -10.65 2.84
CA LEU A 84 3.60 -11.58 3.96
C LEU A 84 2.93 -10.95 5.18
N PHE A 85 2.18 -11.76 5.93
CA PHE A 85 1.52 -11.39 7.18
C PHE A 85 0.37 -10.37 7.06
N VAL A 86 -0.11 -10.10 5.85
CA VAL A 86 -1.38 -9.41 5.64
C VAL A 86 -2.52 -10.42 5.77
N ASP A 87 -3.38 -10.22 6.76
CA ASP A 87 -4.50 -11.11 7.05
C ASP A 87 -5.78 -10.73 6.27
N ASP A 88 -6.80 -11.58 6.44
CA ASP A 88 -8.10 -11.39 5.81
C ASP A 88 -8.82 -10.12 6.31
N GLU A 89 -8.55 -9.64 7.53
CA GLU A 89 -9.19 -8.43 8.06
C GLU A 89 -8.73 -7.21 7.26
N VAL A 90 -7.41 -7.03 7.11
CA VAL A 90 -6.82 -5.96 6.30
C VAL A 90 -7.28 -6.07 4.84
N PHE A 91 -7.25 -7.28 4.28
CA PHE A 91 -7.68 -7.51 2.91
C PHE A 91 -9.16 -7.16 2.70
N ASN A 92 -10.05 -7.59 3.60
CA ASN A 92 -11.47 -7.31 3.50
C ASN A 92 -11.81 -5.82 3.67
N LYS A 93 -10.99 -5.06 4.43
CA LYS A 93 -11.10 -3.59 4.51
C LYS A 93 -10.76 -2.92 3.18
N LEU A 94 -9.73 -3.38 2.46
CA LEU A 94 -9.24 -2.75 1.22
C LEU A 94 -9.92 -3.23 -0.05
N LYS A 95 -10.35 -4.50 -0.10
CA LYS A 95 -11.02 -5.12 -1.25
C LYS A 95 -12.19 -4.31 -1.83
N PRO A 96 -13.13 -3.74 -1.05
CA PRO A 96 -14.20 -2.91 -1.60
C PRO A 96 -13.67 -1.59 -2.19
N LEU A 97 -12.65 -0.99 -1.58
CA LEU A 97 -12.03 0.25 -2.05
C LEU A 97 -11.32 0.02 -3.39
N TRP A 98 -10.58 -1.09 -3.52
CA TRP A 98 -9.98 -1.49 -4.80
C TRP A 98 -11.03 -1.74 -5.88
N LYS A 99 -12.20 -2.28 -5.52
CA LYS A 99 -13.32 -2.45 -6.46
C LYS A 99 -13.87 -1.10 -6.92
N GLU A 100 -14.00 -0.15 -6.00
CA GLU A 100 -14.45 1.19 -6.31
C GLU A 100 -13.47 1.94 -7.22
N ASP A 101 -12.17 1.87 -6.94
CA ASP A 101 -11.13 2.49 -7.77
C ASP A 101 -11.17 1.95 -9.19
N ARG A 102 -11.34 0.64 -9.35
CA ARG A 102 -11.51 0.00 -10.67
C ARG A 102 -12.76 0.52 -11.39
N ARG A 103 -13.88 0.66 -10.69
CA ARG A 103 -15.13 1.19 -11.26
C ARG A 103 -15.00 2.64 -11.69
N LYS A 104 -14.34 3.50 -10.88
CA LYS A 104 -14.11 4.91 -11.20
C LYS A 104 -13.28 5.08 -12.47
N LYS A 105 -12.28 4.21 -12.69
CA LYS A 105 -11.44 4.25 -13.90
C LYS A 105 -12.06 3.58 -15.11
N ASN A 106 -13.03 2.69 -14.90
CA ASN A 106 -13.72 1.99 -15.98
C ASN A 106 -15.24 2.04 -15.78
N PRO A 107 -15.89 3.19 -16.03
CA PRO A 107 -17.31 3.42 -15.72
C PRO A 107 -18.30 2.57 -16.55
N LYS A 108 -17.80 1.70 -17.44
CA LYS A 108 -18.59 0.78 -18.28
C LYS A 108 -18.67 -0.66 -17.70
N LEU A 109 -18.18 -0.89 -16.48
CA LEU A 109 -18.24 -2.15 -15.72
C LEU A 109 -19.09 -2.02 -14.46
#